data_AF-A0A7V4Q988-F1
#
_entry.id   AF-A0A7V4Q988-F1
#
_cell.length_a   1.000
_cell.length_b   1.000
_cell.length_c   1.000
_cell.angle_alpha   90.00
_cell.angle_beta   90.00
_cell.angle_gamma   90.00
#
_symmetry.space_group_name_H-M   'P 1'
#
loop_
_entity.id
_entity.type
_entity.pdbx_description
1 polymer ?
#
loop_
_entity_poly.entity_id
_entity_poly.type
_entity_poly.pdbx_seq_one_letter_code
_entity_poly.pdbx_strand_id
1 'polypeptide(L)'
;LALSHYFQVAGTDTDQTPVKNAVLTLDGFLRLYPDSAYAAEVKQKLADCRIKQLAYENYVGRFYLKTGKYPAAIKRLQEALVRFPQTPKLDETLFYLGKAHLESGDAAQAKTVFQRLSADYPNSPLNRDAEKLLGKLAG
;
A
#
# COMPACT_ATOMS: atom_id res chain seq x y z
N LEU A 1 18.76 22.93 -4.11
CA LEU A 1 19.53 21.68 -4.38
C LEU A 1 18.84 20.38 -3.91
N ALA A 2 17.73 20.42 -3.17
CA ALA A 2 16.99 19.22 -2.74
C ALA A 2 15.94 18.68 -3.75
N LEU A 3 15.68 19.38 -4.86
CA LEU A 3 14.67 18.99 -5.85
C LEU A 3 15.25 18.34 -7.12
N SER A 4 16.58 18.35 -7.30
CA SER A 4 17.26 17.68 -8.42
C SER A 4 17.33 16.17 -8.24
N HIS A 5 17.46 15.69 -6.99
CA HIS A 5 17.48 14.26 -6.68
C HIS A 5 16.13 13.55 -6.87
N TYR A 6 15.01 14.29 -6.87
CA TYR A 6 13.68 13.70 -7.00
C TYR A 6 13.37 13.23 -8.43
N PHE A 7 13.93 13.91 -9.44
CA PHE A 7 13.75 13.55 -10.86
C PHE A 7 14.83 12.60 -11.41
N GLN A 8 15.85 12.27 -10.61
CA GLN A 8 16.78 11.17 -10.88
C GLN A 8 16.33 9.82 -10.30
N VAL A 9 15.20 9.75 -9.58
CA VAL A 9 14.53 8.48 -9.27
C VAL A 9 13.73 8.00 -10.48
N ALA A 10 14.38 8.05 -11.64
CA ALA A 10 14.10 7.22 -12.80
C ALA A 10 14.89 5.93 -12.57
N GLY A 11 14.27 4.99 -11.89
CA GLY A 11 14.88 3.69 -11.67
C GLY A 11 13.80 2.68 -11.37
N THR A 12 13.67 1.72 -12.24
CA THR A 12 13.20 0.35 -12.01
C THR A 12 13.89 -0.36 -10.81
N ASP A 13 14.56 0.36 -9.91
CA ASP A 13 15.68 -0.12 -9.12
C ASP A 13 15.68 0.47 -7.70
N THR A 14 14.55 0.34 -7.00
CA THR A 14 14.70 -0.19 -5.64
C THR A 14 14.70 -1.69 -5.86
N ASP A 15 15.86 -2.31 -6.07
CA ASP A 15 15.95 -3.75 -6.31
C ASP A 15 15.11 -4.49 -5.24
N GLN A 16 13.93 -4.96 -5.66
CA GLN A 16 13.01 -5.68 -4.79
C GLN A 16 13.40 -7.16 -4.71
N THR A 17 14.38 -7.60 -5.50
CA THR A 17 14.85 -8.99 -5.54
C THR A 17 15.23 -9.50 -4.16
N PRO A 18 15.95 -8.76 -3.30
CA PRO A 18 16.27 -9.22 -1.96
C PRO A 18 15.02 -9.43 -1.09
N VAL A 19 14.04 -8.51 -1.14
CA VAL A 19 12.81 -8.63 -0.34
C VAL A 19 11.91 -9.75 -0.88
N LYS A 20 11.78 -9.88 -2.19
CA LYS A 20 11.01 -10.96 -2.85
C LYS A 20 11.63 -12.33 -2.57
N ASN A 21 12.95 -12.46 -2.70
CA ASN A 21 13.67 -13.69 -2.40
C ASN A 21 13.57 -14.03 -0.91
N ALA A 22 13.68 -13.03 -0.02
CA ALA A 22 13.48 -13.24 1.41
C ALA A 22 12.08 -13.78 1.69
N VAL A 23 11.02 -13.18 1.14
CA VAL A 23 9.64 -13.69 1.30
C VAL A 23 9.53 -15.13 0.81
N LEU A 24 10.03 -15.42 -0.39
CA LEU A 24 9.97 -16.76 -0.99
C LEU A 24 10.68 -17.81 -0.10
N THR A 25 11.88 -17.50 0.39
CA THR A 25 12.66 -18.40 1.24
C THR A 25 12.02 -18.57 2.62
N LEU A 26 11.52 -17.49 3.23
CA LEU A 26 10.88 -17.52 4.55
C LEU A 26 9.54 -18.27 4.50
N ASP A 27 8.71 -18.04 3.46
CA ASP A 27 7.47 -18.80 3.25
C ASP A 27 7.77 -20.29 2.99
N GLY A 28 8.82 -20.58 2.22
CA GLY A 28 9.30 -21.95 1.98
C GLY A 28 9.73 -22.65 3.28
N PHE A 29 10.48 -21.95 4.14
CA PHE A 29 10.89 -22.45 5.45
C PHE A 29 9.68 -22.81 6.31
N LEU A 30 8.69 -21.91 6.45
CA LEU A 30 7.50 -22.16 7.27
C LEU A 30 6.63 -23.30 6.75
N ARG A 31 6.65 -23.54 5.43
CA ARG A 31 5.94 -24.67 4.82
C ARG A 31 6.60 -26.01 5.12
N LEU A 32 7.94 -26.05 5.11
CA LEU A 32 8.73 -27.27 5.32
C LEU A 32 8.96 -27.58 6.80
N TYR A 33 9.06 -26.56 7.64
CA TYR A 33 9.41 -26.68 9.06
C TYR A 33 8.45 -25.88 9.97
N PRO A 34 7.13 -26.17 9.94
CA PRO A 34 6.12 -25.40 10.66
C PRO A 34 6.31 -25.40 12.19
N ASP A 35 6.82 -26.49 12.74
CA ASP A 35 7.02 -26.69 14.19
C ASP A 35 8.47 -26.41 14.65
N SER A 36 9.28 -25.80 13.78
CA SER A 36 10.66 -25.42 14.13
C SER A 36 10.69 -24.43 15.29
N ALA A 37 11.70 -24.54 16.17
CA ALA A 37 11.99 -23.52 17.17
C ALA A 37 12.20 -22.12 16.56
N TYR A 38 12.62 -22.05 15.29
CA TYR A 38 12.81 -20.80 14.54
C TYR A 38 11.52 -20.27 13.87
N ALA A 39 10.42 -21.03 13.88
CA ALA A 39 9.21 -20.67 13.14
C ALA A 39 8.61 -19.32 13.58
N ALA A 40 8.69 -19.01 14.89
CA ALA A 40 8.22 -17.73 15.42
C ALA A 40 9.03 -16.54 14.88
N GLU A 41 10.37 -16.65 14.87
CA GLU A 41 11.25 -15.61 14.35
C GLU A 41 11.07 -15.43 12.83
N VAL A 42 10.96 -16.54 12.09
CA VAL A 42 10.73 -16.52 10.63
C VAL A 42 9.40 -15.85 10.29
N LYS A 43 8.34 -16.12 11.06
CA LYS A 43 7.03 -15.43 10.91
C LYS A 43 7.17 -13.92 11.09
N GLN A 44 7.95 -13.46 12.08
CA GLN A 44 8.20 -12.03 12.30
C GLN A 44 8.95 -11.41 11.12
N LYS A 45 10.06 -12.01 10.69
CA LYS A 45 10.83 -11.50 9.53
C LYS A 45 10.00 -11.47 8.25
N LEU A 46 9.13 -12.46 8.06
CA LEU A 46 8.23 -12.52 6.92
C LEU A 46 7.19 -11.38 6.96
N ALA A 47 6.62 -11.11 8.14
CA ALA A 47 5.73 -9.97 8.32
C ALA A 47 6.43 -8.63 8.01
N ASP A 48 7.67 -8.45 8.47
CA ASP A 48 8.47 -7.25 8.17
C ASP A 48 8.74 -7.09 6.67
N CYS A 49 9.04 -8.19 5.97
CA CYS A 49 9.22 -8.17 4.53
C CYS A 49 7.93 -7.76 3.80
N ARG A 50 6.77 -8.28 4.23
CA ARG A 50 5.46 -7.91 3.66
C ARG A 50 5.11 -6.44 3.91
N ILE A 51 5.47 -5.89 5.08
CA ILE A 51 5.32 -4.45 5.36
C ILE A 51 6.16 -3.61 4.39
N LYS A 52 7.42 -4.01 4.14
CA LYS A 52 8.30 -3.32 3.18
C LYS A 52 7.76 -3.38 1.76
N GLN A 53 7.24 -4.53 1.34
CA GLN A 53 6.60 -4.67 0.02
C GLN A 53 5.37 -3.78 -0.10
N LEU A 54 4.49 -3.75 0.91
CA LEU A 54 3.32 -2.88 0.90
C LEU A 54 3.70 -1.39 0.80
N ALA A 55 4.71 -0.96 1.56
CA ALA A 55 5.20 0.42 1.52
C ALA A 55 5.71 0.80 0.12
N TYR A 56 6.39 -0.12 -0.57
CA TYR A 56 6.82 0.08 -1.95
C TYR A 56 5.63 0.20 -2.92
N GLU A 57 4.62 -0.66 -2.81
CA GLU A 57 3.43 -0.55 -3.66
C GLU A 57 2.67 0.76 -3.42
N ASN A 58 2.58 1.22 -2.16
CA ASN A 58 2.03 2.54 -1.82
C ASN A 58 2.86 3.66 -2.46
N TYR A 59 4.19 3.58 -2.40
CA TYR A 59 5.08 4.55 -3.05
C TYR A 59 4.81 4.65 -4.56
N VAL A 60 4.74 3.52 -5.25
CA VAL A 60 4.46 3.47 -6.70
C VAL A 60 3.04 3.98 -7.01
N GLY A 61 2.04 3.57 -6.23
CA GLY A 61 0.67 4.05 -6.37
C GLY A 61 0.56 5.56 -6.21
N ARG A 62 1.23 6.13 -5.20
CA ARG A 62 1.33 7.59 -4.98
C ARG A 62 2.05 8.30 -6.11
N PHE A 63 3.10 7.70 -6.67
CA PHE A 63 3.80 8.25 -7.82
C PHE A 63 2.86 8.35 -9.04
N TYR A 64 2.11 7.30 -9.34
CA TYR A 64 1.11 7.33 -10.42
C TYR A 64 0.01 8.36 -10.14
N LEU A 65 -0.47 8.45 -8.90
CA LEU A 65 -1.45 9.45 -8.49
C LEU A 65 -0.94 10.88 -8.72
N LYS A 66 0.28 11.18 -8.27
CA LYS A 66 0.90 12.51 -8.44
C LYS A 66 1.15 12.87 -9.90
N THR A 67 1.30 11.88 -10.77
CA THR A 67 1.56 12.08 -12.21
C THR A 67 0.28 12.02 -13.05
N GLY A 68 -0.90 12.03 -12.42
CA GLY A 68 -2.20 12.01 -13.11
C GLY A 68 -2.56 10.65 -13.74
N LYS A 69 -1.77 9.60 -13.50
CA LYS A 69 -1.99 8.26 -14.05
C LYS A 69 -2.92 7.46 -13.15
N TYR A 70 -4.15 7.96 -12.98
CA TYR A 70 -5.09 7.41 -12.00
C TYR A 70 -5.44 5.92 -12.22
N PRO A 71 -5.68 5.42 -13.46
CA PRO A 71 -5.93 3.99 -13.66
C PRO A 71 -4.76 3.10 -13.20
N ALA A 72 -3.52 3.55 -13.41
CA ALA A 72 -2.33 2.83 -12.95
C ALA A 72 -2.20 2.87 -11.43
N ALA A 73 -2.51 4.01 -10.79
CA ALA A 73 -2.54 4.13 -9.33
C ALA A 73 -3.59 3.21 -8.71
N ILE A 74 -4.82 3.22 -9.24
CA ILE A 74 -5.94 2.38 -8.78
C ILE A 74 -5.56 0.91 -8.88
N LYS A 75 -5.12 0.45 -10.06
CA LYS A 75 -4.70 -0.94 -10.26
C LYS A 75 -3.62 -1.36 -9.26
N ARG A 76 -2.58 -0.53 -9.12
CA ARG A 76 -1.44 -0.79 -8.24
C ARG A 76 -1.87 -0.93 -6.77
N LEU A 77 -2.72 -0.02 -6.29
CA LEU A 77 -3.17 -0.01 -4.89
C LEU A 77 -4.19 -1.12 -4.62
N GLN A 78 -5.08 -1.43 -5.56
CA GLN A 78 -6.00 -2.58 -5.46
C GLN A 78 -5.23 -3.90 -5.38
N GLU A 79 -4.22 -4.10 -6.24
CA GLU A 79 -3.35 -5.28 -6.16
C GLU A 79 -2.61 -5.36 -4.83
N ALA A 80 -2.21 -4.22 -4.25
CA ALA A 80 -1.58 -4.19 -2.93
C ALA A 80 -2.53 -4.67 -1.82
N LEU A 81 -3.80 -4.24 -1.83
CA LEU A 81 -4.81 -4.71 -0.87
C LEU A 81 -5.05 -6.22 -0.97
N VAL A 82 -5.00 -6.78 -2.18
CA VAL A 82 -5.21 -8.22 -2.41
C VAL A 82 -3.99 -9.05 -2.00
N ARG A 83 -2.76 -8.56 -2.25
CA ARG A 83 -1.53 -9.28 -1.93
C ARG A 83 -1.15 -9.22 -0.45
N PHE A 84 -1.58 -8.19 0.26
CA PHE A 84 -1.16 -7.90 1.63
C PHE A 84 -2.34 -7.78 2.62
N PRO A 85 -3.34 -8.68 2.61
CA PRO A 85 -4.63 -8.48 3.29
C PRO A 85 -4.55 -8.43 4.83
N GLN A 86 -3.46 -8.94 5.41
CA GLN A 86 -3.23 -8.96 6.86
C GLN A 86 -2.04 -8.10 7.29
N THR A 87 -1.46 -7.33 6.37
CA THR A 87 -0.33 -6.47 6.68
C THR A 87 -0.84 -5.24 7.45
N PRO A 88 -0.23 -4.88 8.60
CA PRO A 88 -0.54 -3.63 9.28
C PRO A 88 -0.39 -2.44 8.32
N LYS A 89 -1.16 -1.37 8.52
CA LYS A 89 -1.06 -0.10 7.77
C LYS A 89 -1.57 -0.13 6.32
N LEU A 90 -2.62 -0.90 6.02
CA LEU A 90 -3.36 -0.74 4.75
C LEU A 90 -4.22 0.54 4.73
N ASP A 91 -4.32 1.26 5.85
CA ASP A 91 -5.01 2.54 5.94
C ASP A 91 -4.43 3.57 4.95
N GLU A 92 -3.10 3.61 4.81
CA GLU A 92 -2.44 4.42 3.80
C GLU A 92 -2.83 4.00 2.37
N THR A 93 -2.88 2.68 2.11
CA THR A 93 -3.25 2.13 0.79
C THR A 93 -4.69 2.48 0.42
N LEU A 94 -5.63 2.32 1.36
CA LEU A 94 -7.03 2.68 1.19
C LEU A 94 -7.18 4.19 0.97
N PHE A 95 -6.48 5.02 1.75
CA PHE A 95 -6.54 6.47 1.58
C PHE A 95 -6.12 6.90 0.17
N TYR A 96 -4.97 6.42 -0.32
CA TYR A 96 -4.51 6.78 -1.66
C TYR A 96 -5.35 6.16 -2.76
N LEU A 97 -5.96 4.99 -2.52
CA LEU A 97 -6.89 4.38 -3.48
C LEU A 97 -8.16 5.22 -3.60
N GLY A 98 -8.74 5.65 -2.47
CA GLY A 98 -9.90 6.55 -2.45
C GLY A 98 -9.58 7.88 -3.14
N LYS A 99 -8.40 8.44 -2.89
CA LYS A 99 -7.93 9.64 -3.59
C LYS A 99 -7.75 9.40 -5.10
N ALA A 100 -7.21 8.25 -5.50
CA ALA A 100 -7.07 7.94 -6.93
C ALA A 100 -8.42 7.80 -7.64
N HIS A 101 -9.41 7.19 -7.02
CA HIS A 101 -10.78 7.17 -7.54
C HIS A 101 -11.37 8.59 -7.64
N LEU A 102 -11.19 9.40 -6.59
CA LEU A 102 -11.68 10.77 -6.56
C LEU A 102 -11.11 11.62 -7.70
N GLU A 103 -9.79 11.63 -7.85
CA GLU A 103 -9.10 12.41 -8.89
C GLU A 103 -9.38 11.87 -10.30
N SER A 104 -9.79 10.61 -10.43
CA SER A 104 -10.26 10.03 -11.70
C SER A 104 -11.71 10.39 -12.07
N GLY A 105 -12.44 11.06 -11.17
CA GLY A 105 -13.86 11.41 -11.35
C GLY A 105 -14.85 10.36 -10.82
N ASP A 106 -14.37 9.25 -10.27
CA ASP A 106 -15.22 8.20 -9.69
C ASP A 106 -15.50 8.48 -8.20
N ALA A 107 -16.35 9.49 -7.97
CA ALA A 107 -16.74 9.91 -6.63
C ALA A 107 -17.45 8.80 -5.82
N ALA A 108 -18.18 7.91 -6.51
CA ALA A 108 -18.88 6.81 -5.88
C ALA A 108 -17.88 5.79 -5.28
N GLN A 109 -16.89 5.35 -6.07
CA GLN A 109 -15.86 4.45 -5.56
C GLN A 109 -14.97 5.12 -4.52
N ALA A 110 -14.62 6.40 -4.72
CA ALA A 110 -13.88 7.16 -3.71
C ALA A 110 -14.59 7.13 -2.35
N LYS A 111 -15.91 7.35 -2.35
CA LYS A 111 -16.73 7.28 -1.14
C LYS A 111 -16.70 5.90 -0.50
N THR A 112 -16.91 4.85 -1.28
CA THR A 112 -16.85 3.46 -0.77
C THR A 112 -15.49 3.15 -0.14
N VAL A 113 -14.39 3.55 -0.78
CA VAL A 113 -13.04 3.27 -0.28
C VAL A 113 -12.73 4.06 0.99
N PHE A 114 -13.12 5.34 1.07
CA PHE A 114 -12.93 6.12 2.29
C PHE A 114 -13.80 5.64 3.45
N GLN A 115 -15.03 5.20 3.19
CA GLN A 115 -15.87 4.59 4.22
C GLN A 115 -15.24 3.30 4.75
N ARG A 116 -14.66 2.48 3.86
CA ARG A 116 -13.90 1.29 4.26
C ARG A 116 -12.68 1.65 5.11
N LEU A 117 -11.93 2.70 4.74
CA LEU A 117 -10.81 3.20 5.56
C LEU A 117 -11.27 3.51 6.99
N SER A 118 -12.37 4.23 7.16
CA SER A 118 -12.87 4.58 8.50
C SER A 118 -13.44 3.39 9.26
N ALA A 119 -14.05 2.42 8.58
CA ALA A 119 -14.57 1.20 9.19
C ALA A 119 -13.45 0.25 9.63
N ASP A 120 -12.49 -0.03 8.74
CA ASP A 120 -11.40 -0.98 8.99
C ASP A 120 -10.31 -0.35 9.90
N TYR A 121 -10.14 0.97 9.85
CA TYR A 121 -9.09 1.72 10.58
C TYR A 121 -9.64 2.99 11.25
N PRO A 122 -10.53 2.89 12.24
CA PRO A 122 -11.19 4.05 12.88
C PRO A 122 -10.20 5.03 13.54
N ASN A 123 -9.05 4.55 14.01
CA ASN A 123 -8.01 5.37 14.63
C ASN A 123 -6.96 5.91 13.64
N SER A 124 -7.12 5.69 12.33
CA SER A 124 -6.16 6.19 11.35
C SER A 124 -6.18 7.72 11.32
N PRO A 125 -5.01 8.39 11.38
CA PRO A 125 -4.94 9.85 11.25
C PRO A 125 -5.42 10.34 9.87
N LEU A 126 -5.52 9.43 8.89
CA LEU A 126 -5.98 9.71 7.54
C LEU A 126 -7.50 9.90 7.44
N ASN A 127 -8.27 9.47 8.45
CA ASN A 127 -9.74 9.63 8.46
C ASN A 127 -10.14 11.10 8.36
N ARG A 128 -9.46 11.99 9.09
CA ARG A 128 -9.73 13.44 9.04
C ARG A 128 -9.56 14.02 7.63
N ASP A 129 -8.55 13.55 6.90
CA ASP A 129 -8.29 14.04 5.54
C ASP A 129 -9.24 13.38 4.53
N ALA A 130 -9.58 12.11 4.72
CA ALA A 130 -10.60 11.42 3.93
C ALA A 130 -11.99 12.09 4.07
N GLU A 131 -12.40 12.43 5.29
CA GLU A 131 -13.65 13.14 5.58
C GLU A 131 -13.72 14.51 4.87
N LYS A 132 -12.61 15.27 4.88
CA LYS A 132 -12.54 16.54 4.14
C LYS A 132 -12.71 16.34 2.65
N LEU A 133 -12.13 15.29 2.08
CA LEU A 133 -12.30 14.96 0.66
C LEU A 133 -13.74 14.53 0.33
N LEU A 134 -14.38 13.76 1.21
CA LEU A 134 -15.79 13.39 1.10
C LEU A 134 -16.73 14.60 1.18
N GLY A 135 -16.45 15.54 2.09
CA GLY A 135 -17.26 16.75 2.24
C GLY A 135 -17.29 17.60 0.97
N LYS A 136 -16.19 17.63 0.21
CA LYS A 136 -16.11 18.31 -1.10
C LYS A 136 -16.92 17.62 -2.20
N LEU A 137 -17.28 16.34 -2.05
CA LEU A 137 -18.11 15.62 -3.02
C LEU A 137 -19.60 15.88 -2.84
N ALA A 138 -20.00 16.35 -1.65
CA ALA A 138 -21.40 16.48 -1.25
C ALA A 138 -21.96 17.91 -1.45
N GLY A 139 -21.11 18.89 -1.80
CA GLY A 139 -21.48 20.27 -2.08
C GLY A 139 -21.12 20.65 -3.50
#